data_AF-A0A3C1KFY0-F1
#
_entry.id   AF-A0A3C1KFY0-F1
#
_cell.length_a   1.000
_cell.length_b   1.000
_cell.length_c   1.000
_cell.angle_alpha   90.00
_cell.angle_beta   90.00
_cell.angle_gamma   90.00
#
_symmetry.space_group_name_H-M   'P 1'
#
loop_
_entity.id
_entity.type
_entity.pdbx_description
1 polymer ?
#
loop_
_entity_poly.entity_id
_entity_poly.type
_entity_poly.pdbx_seq_one_letter_code
_entity_poly.pdbx_strand_id
1 'polypeptide(L)' 'MTRTPLVAVLDYGSGNVHSAVKALAAAGADARLTADR' A
#
# COMPACT_ATOMS: atom_id res chain seq x y z
N MET A 1 20.99 5.14 6.89
CA MET A 1 20.15 4.46 5.87
C MET A 1 18.71 4.49 6.38
N THR A 2 17.84 5.30 5.79
CA THR A 2 16.41 5.29 6.15
C THR A 2 15.78 4.03 5.55
N ARG A 3 15.30 3.13 6.40
CA ARG A 3 14.64 1.90 5.95
C ARG A 3 13.34 2.26 5.26
N THR A 4 13.17 1.82 4.02
CA THR A 4 11.88 1.83 3.31
C THR A 4 10.92 0.88 4.05
N PRO A 5 9.83 1.37 4.67
CA PRO A 5 8.89 0.50 5.35
C PRO A 5 8.14 -0.37 4.32
N LEU A 6 8.07 -1.67 4.58
CA LEU A 6 7.20 -2.59 3.84
C LEU A 6 5.79 -2.49 4.40
N VAL A 7 4.82 -2.19 3.54
CA VAL A 7 3.42 -1.95 3.93
C VAL A 7 2.49 -2.82 3.08
N ALA A 8 1.64 -3.61 3.75
CA ALA A 8 0.56 -4.33 3.09
C ALA A 8 -0.71 -3.47 3.09
N VAL A 9 -1.35 -3.33 1.94
CA VAL A 9 -2.67 -2.72 1.78
C VAL A 9 -3.66 -3.85 1.54
N LEU A 10 -4.61 -4.02 2.47
CA LEU A 10 -5.61 -5.07 2.36
C LEU A 10 -6.87 -4.53 1.67
N ASP A 11 -7.20 -5.11 0.53
CA ASP A 11 -8.40 -4.80 -0.22
C ASP A 11 -9.59 -5.63 0.25
N TYR A 12 -10.59 -4.95 0.80
CA TYR A 12 -11.90 -5.51 1.16
C TYR A 12 -13.02 -5.05 0.20
N GLY A 13 -12.67 -4.63 -1.01
CA GLY A 13 -13.60 -4.06 -1.99
C GLY A 13 -13.68 -2.53 -1.93
N SER A 14 -12.63 -1.86 -1.45
CA SER A 14 -12.62 -0.39 -1.41
C SER A 14 -12.26 0.16 -2.79
N GLY A 15 -13.15 0.96 -3.39
CA GLY A 15 -12.94 1.54 -4.73
C GLY A 15 -11.72 2.49 -4.85
N ASN A 16 -10.98 2.73 -3.77
CA ASN A 16 -9.84 3.65 -3.71
C ASN A 16 -8.48 2.98 -3.39
N VAL A 17 -8.40 1.65 -3.30
CA VAL A 17 -7.15 0.96 -2.86
C VAL A 17 -5.93 1.29 -3.72
N HIS A 18 -6.11 1.51 -5.02
CA HIS A 18 -5.05 1.91 -5.94
C HIS A 18 -4.49 3.29 -5.60
N SER A 19 -5.34 4.24 -5.18
CA SER A 19 -4.91 5.57 -4.74
C SER A 19 -4.17 5.51 -3.41
N ALA A 20 -4.60 4.63 -2.49
CA ALA A 20 -3.92 4.41 -1.21
C ALA A 20 -2.51 3.86 -1.38
N VAL A 21 -2.32 2.87 -2.26
CA VAL A 21 -0.99 2.32 -2.59
C VAL A 21 -0.07 3.40 -3.15
N LYS A 22 -0.57 4.24 -4.08
CA LYS A 22 0.21 5.36 -4.65
C LYS A 22 0.61 6.37 -3.59
N ALA A 23 -0.29 6.71 -2.66
CA ALA A 23 0.00 7.64 -1.58
C ALA A 23 1.10 7.11 -0.64
N LEU A 24 1.06 5.82 -0.30
CA LEU A 24 2.09 5.17 0.52
C LEU A 24 3.45 5.13 -0.18
N ALA A 25 3.47 4.85 -1.49
CA ALA A 25 4.70 4.90 -2.28
C ALA A 25 5.30 6.31 -2.32
N ALA A 26 4.46 7.35 -2.49
CA ALA A 26 4.90 8.74 -2.44
C ALA A 26 5.44 9.15 -1.06
N ALA A 27 4.95 8.52 0.02
CA ALA A 27 5.46 8.69 1.37
C ALA A 27 6.77 7.90 1.64
N GLY A 28 7.27 7.15 0.65
CA GLY A 28 8.53 6.41 0.73
C GLY A 28 8.39 4.96 1.22
N ALA A 29 7.20 4.37 1.14
CA ALA A 29 6.97 2.97 1.49
C ALA A 29 7.08 2.03 0.27
N ASP A 30 7.48 0.78 0.51
CA ASP A 30 7.25 -0.36 -0.39
C ASP A 30 5.84 -0.89 -0.09
N ALA A 31 4.85 -0.30 -0.76
CA ALA A 31 3.45 -0.62 -0.56
C ALA A 31 2.97 -1.70 -1.55
N ARG A 32 2.34 -2.75 -1.03
CA ARG A 32 1.84 -3.88 -1.84
C ARG A 32 0.36 -4.10 -1.59
N LEU A 33 -0.42 -4.11 -2.66
CA LEU A 33 -1.84 -4.46 -2.59
C LEU A 33 -1.97 -5.97 -2.39
N THR A 34 -2.81 -6.36 -1.44
CA THR A 34 -3.16 -7.74 -1.11
C THR A 34 -4.67 -7.82 -1.01
N ALA A 35 -5.25 -8.93 -1.42
CA ALA A 35 -6.67 -9.22 -1.20
C ALA A 35 -6.76 -10.46 -0.34
N ASP A 36 -7.67 -10.43 0.64
CA ASP A 36 -7.99 -11.63 1.40
C ASP A 36 -8.85 -12.55 0.51
N ARG A 37 -8.52 -13.85 0.47
CA ARG A 37 -9.30 -14.86 -0.26
C ARG A 37 -9.74 -15.96 0.69
#